data_AF-A0A9E5M012-F1
#
_entry.id   AF-A0A9E5M012-F1
#
_cell.length_a   1.000
_cell.length_b   1.000
_cell.length_c   1.000
_cell.angle_alpha   90.00
_cell.angle_beta   90.00
_cell.angle_gamma   90.00
#
_symmetry.space_group_name_H-M   'P 1'
#
loop_
_entity.id
_entity.type
_entity.pdbx_description
1 polymer ?
#
loop_
_entity_poly.entity_id
_entity_poly.type
_entity_poly.pdbx_seq_one_letter_code
_entity_poly.pdbx_strand_id
1 'polypeptide(L)' 'DKFIMDLIKPGDHGSTYGGNPLAMAVSKAAVSVIVEEGMVENSAKQGALLKKELQKLD' A
#
# COMPACT_ATOMS: atom_id res chain seq x y z
N ASP A 1 7.27 -2.31 -19.96
CA ASP A 1 7.46 -2.25 -18.49
C ASP A 1 8.47 -3.26 -17.97
N LYS A 2 8.31 -4.58 -18.19
CA LYS A 2 9.29 -5.59 -17.74
C LYS A 2 10.74 -5.29 -18.17
N PHE A 3 10.94 -4.86 -19.43
CA PHE A 3 12.27 -4.52 -19.94
C PHE A 3 12.97 -3.41 -19.14
N ILE A 4 12.22 -2.55 -18.43
CA ILE A 4 12.77 -1.49 -17.58
C ILE A 4 13.32 -2.11 -16.30
N MET A 5 12.57 -3.00 -15.65
CA MET A 5 13.00 -3.68 -14.43
C MET A 5 14.15 -4.66 -14.69
N ASP A 6 14.15 -5.30 -15.86
CA ASP A 6 15.22 -6.21 -16.28
C ASP A 6 16.58 -5.49 -16.47
N LEU A 7 16.63 -4.16 -16.46
CA LEU A 7 17.88 -3.39 -16.48
C LEU A 7 18.67 -3.51 -15.17
N ILE A 8 18.00 -3.75 -14.04
CA ILE A 8 18.66 -3.94 -12.74
C ILE A 8 19.31 -5.33 -12.70
N LYS A 9 20.63 -5.38 -12.63
CA LYS A 9 21.41 -6.63 -12.58
C LYS A 9 21.81 -6.98 -11.15
N PRO A 10 22.24 -8.24 -10.89
CA PRO A 10 22.75 -8.63 -9.59
C PRO A 10 23.90 -7.72 -9.14
N GLY A 11 23.73 -7.06 -7.99
CA GLY A 11 24.70 -6.11 -7.43
C GLY A 11 24.34 -4.63 -7.62
N ASP A 12 23.46 -4.27 -8.56
CA ASP A 12 23.11 -2.87 -8.85
C ASP A 12 22.20 -2.26 -7.78
N HIS A 13 21.30 -3.08 -7.23
CA HIS A 13 20.29 -2.62 -6.30
C HIS A 13 19.96 -3.74 -5.31
N GLY A 14 20.07 -3.45 -4.01
CA GLY A 14 19.81 -4.42 -2.96
C GLY A 14 19.72 -3.76 -1.60
N SER A 15 19.18 -4.50 -0.64
CA SER A 15 19.07 -4.10 0.76
C SER A 15 19.21 -5.34 1.63
N THR A 16 19.96 -5.23 2.73
CA THR A 16 20.22 -6.35 3.65
C THR A 16 18.94 -7.02 4.17
N TYR A 17 17.88 -6.23 4.39
CA TYR A 17 16.60 -6.73 4.90
C TYR A 17 15.48 -6.66 3.84
N GLY A 18 15.78 -6.24 2.62
CA GLY A 18 14.82 -6.17 1.53
C GLY A 18 14.30 -7.57 1.18
N GLY A 19 12.97 -7.73 1.11
CA GLY A 19 12.35 -9.01 0.77
C GLY A 19 12.51 -10.11 1.83
N ASN A 20 12.85 -9.76 3.07
CA ASN A 20 12.99 -10.77 4.12
C ASN A 20 11.66 -11.53 4.36
N PRO A 21 11.70 -12.83 4.73
CA PRO A 21 10.49 -13.66 4.81
C PRO A 21 9.44 -13.16 5.81
N LEU A 22 9.87 -12.59 6.94
CA LEU A 22 8.96 -12.06 7.95
C LEU A 22 8.17 -10.88 7.39
N ALA A 23 8.86 -9.91 6.78
CA ALA A 23 8.22 -8.77 6.15
C ALA A 23 7.25 -9.21 5.04
N MET A 24 7.62 -10.19 4.21
CA MET A 24 6.74 -10.70 3.15
C MET A 24 5.46 -11.34 3.71
N ALA A 25 5.56 -12.09 4.81
CA ALA A 25 4.38 -12.66 5.49
C ALA A 25 3.45 -11.58 6.06
N VAL A 26 4.03 -10.56 6.73
CA VAL A 26 3.28 -9.41 7.26
C VAL A 26 2.63 -8.61 6.13
N SER A 27 3.37 -8.32 5.05
CA SER A 27 2.85 -7.58 3.90
C SER A 27 1.67 -8.30 3.25
N LYS A 28 1.74 -9.64 3.09
CA LYS A 28 0.63 -10.42 2.55
C LYS A 28 -0.62 -10.30 3.44
N ALA A 29 -0.46 -10.46 4.75
CA ALA A 29 -1.58 -10.34 5.68
C ALA A 29 -2.20 -8.92 5.68
N ALA A 30 -1.37 -7.88 5.70
CA ALA A 30 -1.83 -6.50 5.67
C ALA A 30 -2.60 -6.16 4.39
N VAL A 31 -2.11 -6.59 3.22
CA VAL A 31 -2.80 -6.38 1.94
C VAL A 31 -4.11 -7.17 1.89
N SER A 32 -4.14 -8.40 2.41
CA SER A 32 -5.38 -9.18 2.52
C SER A 32 -6.43 -8.44 3.34
N VAL A 33 -6.09 -7.92 4.52
CA VAL A 33 -7.02 -7.14 5.37
C VAL A 33 -7.56 -5.91 4.65
N ILE A 34 -6.70 -5.16 3.95
CA ILE A 34 -7.12 -3.97 3.17
C ILE A 34 -8.24 -4.32 2.18
N VAL A 35 -8.12 -5.46 1.52
CA VAL A 35 -9.09 -5.93 0.50
C VAL A 35 -10.32 -6.55 1.16
N GLU A 36 -10.11 -7.51 2.07
CA GLU A 36 -11.19 -8.31 2.67
C GLU A 36 -12.13 -7.48 3.53
N GLU A 37 -11.63 -6.44 4.20
CA GLU A 37 -12.44 -5.53 5.03
C GLU A 37 -12.98 -4.31 4.26
N GLY A 38 -12.73 -4.21 2.95
CA GLY A 38 -13.22 -3.09 2.13
C GLY A 38 -12.70 -1.73 2.61
N MET A 39 -11.42 -1.66 2.99
CA MET A 39 -10.85 -0.46 3.61
C MET A 39 -10.77 0.73 2.63
N VAL A 40 -10.65 0.47 1.33
CA VAL A 40 -10.60 1.52 0.29
C VAL A 40 -11.95 2.23 0.17
N GLU A 41 -13.04 1.47 0.11
CA GLU A 41 -14.41 1.99 0.04
C GLU A 41 -14.77 2.73 1.33
N ASN A 42 -14.39 2.17 2.49
CA ASN A 42 -14.57 2.86 3.76
C ASN A 42 -13.78 4.17 3.80
N SER A 43 -12.52 4.18 3.35
CA SER A 43 -11.71 5.40 3.29
C SER A 43 -12.38 6.48 2.42
N ALA A 44 -12.90 6.11 1.24
CA ALA A 44 -13.63 7.04 0.38
C ALA A 44 -14.90 7.60 1.07
N LYS A 45 -15.68 6.73 1.73
CA LYS A 45 -16.89 7.12 2.46
C LYS A 45 -16.58 8.08 3.62
N GLN A 46 -15.60 7.73 4.45
CA GLN A 46 -15.22 8.56 5.60
C GLN A 46 -14.59 9.89 5.15
N GLY A 47 -13.78 9.87 4.09
CA GLY A 47 -13.19 11.07 3.51
C GLY A 47 -14.25 12.05 3.00
N ALA A 48 -15.28 11.56 2.31
CA ALA A 48 -16.40 12.38 1.86
C ALA A 48 -17.20 12.97 3.03
N LEU A 49 -17.46 12.17 4.08
CA LEU A 49 -18.12 12.63 5.29
C LEU A 49 -17.32 13.73 5.99
N LEU A 50 -16.04 13.49 6.25
CA LEU A 50 -15.16 14.45 6.91
C LEU A 50 -15.11 15.77 6.14
N LYS A 51 -14.90 15.70 4.82
CA LYS A 51 -14.85 16.90 3.97
C LYS A 51 -16.14 17.71 4.06
N LYS A 52 -17.30 17.03 4.00
CA LYS A 52 -18.61 17.68 4.10
C LYS A 52 -18.77 18.40 5.44
N GLU A 53 -18.34 17.81 6.55
CA GLU A 53 -18.49 18.42 7.86
C GLU A 53 -17.53 19.60 8.06
N LEU A 54 -16.28 19.50 7.57
CA LEU A 54 -15.35 20.62 7.62
C LEU A 54 -15.88 21.84 6.84
N GLN A 55 -16.47 21.62 5.67
CA GLN A 55 -17.06 22.70 4.85
C GLN A 55 -18.25 23.42 5.50
N LYS A 56 -18.82 22.88 6.59
CA LYS A 56 -19.89 23.57 7.34
C LYS A 56 -19.36 24.48 8.44
N LEU A 57 -18.08 24.32 8.80
CA LEU A 57 -17.42 25.11 9.83
C LEU A 57 -16.77 26.37 9.24
N ASP A 58 -16.51 26.37 7.93
CA ASP A 58 -16.14 27.54 7.13
C ASP A 58 -17.37 28.41 6.81
#